data_AF-A0A2X1PYI2-F1
#
_entry.id   AF-A0A2X1PYI2-F1
#
_cell.length_a   1.000
_cell.length_b   1.000
_cell.length_c   1.000
_cell.angle_alpha   90.00
_cell.angle_beta   90.00
_cell.angle_gamma   90.00
#
_symmetry.space_group_name_H-M   'P 1'
#
loop_
_entity.id
_entity.type
_entity.pdbx_description
1 polymer ?
#
loop_
_entity_poly.entity_id
_entity_poly.type
_entity_poly.pdbx_seq_one_letter_code
_entity_poly.pdbx_strand_id
1 'polypeptide(L)' 'MGFHAAPFNGEDNEHWQLHAHFYPPLLRSATVRKFMVGYEMLGENQRDLTAEQAADRLRALSEVHYKERTK' A
#
# COMPACT_ATOMS: atom_id res chain seq x y z
N MET A 1 -1.90 -5.71 5.83
CA MET A 1 -2.00 -6.22 4.44
C MET A 1 -3.07 -7.29 4.42
N GLY A 2 -3.63 -7.58 3.26
CA GLY A 2 -4.70 -8.59 3.13
C GLY A 2 -4.91 -8.96 1.67
N PHE A 3 -5.67 -10.03 1.45
CA PHE A 3 -6.00 -10.56 0.12
C PHE A 3 -7.48 -10.34 -0.17
N HIS A 4 -7.80 -9.97 -1.40
CA HIS A 4 -9.15 -10.04 -1.94
C HIS A 4 -9.18 -11.12 -3.01
N ALA A 5 -10.08 -12.07 -2.85
CA ALA A 5 -10.29 -13.23 -3.72
C ALA A 5 -11.78 -13.38 -4.02
N ALA A 6 -12.11 -14.17 -5.04
CA ALA A 6 -13.50 -14.50 -5.36
C ALA A 6 -14.24 -15.04 -4.12
N PRO A 7 -15.50 -14.62 -3.89
CA PRO A 7 -16.30 -15.12 -2.79
C PRO A 7 -16.64 -16.61 -2.97
N PHE A 8 -16.71 -17.35 -1.87
CA PHE A 8 -17.16 -18.75 -1.86
C PHE A 8 -18.69 -18.84 -1.84
N ASN A 9 -19.36 -18.29 -2.87
CA ASN A 9 -20.82 -18.20 -2.94
C ASN A 9 -21.46 -19.19 -3.92
N GLY A 10 -20.68 -20.00 -4.63
CA GLY A 10 -21.20 -20.98 -5.60
C GLY A 10 -21.68 -20.36 -6.93
N GLU A 11 -21.42 -19.07 -7.14
CA GLU A 11 -21.73 -18.36 -8.38
C GLU A 11 -20.54 -18.34 -9.33
N ASP A 12 -20.79 -18.01 -10.60
CA ASP A 12 -19.74 -17.70 -11.56
C ASP A 12 -19.06 -16.37 -11.21
N ASN A 13 -17.77 -16.45 -10.88
CA ASN A 13 -16.92 -15.34 -10.49
C ASN A 13 -15.71 -15.18 -11.42
N GLU A 14 -15.79 -15.59 -12.70
CA GLU A 14 -14.68 -15.50 -13.66
C GLU A 14 -14.08 -14.08 -13.82
N HIS A 15 -14.84 -13.04 -13.48
CA HIS A 15 -14.38 -11.65 -13.49
C HIS A 15 -13.47 -11.27 -12.30
N TRP A 16 -13.35 -12.13 -11.28
CA TRP A 16 -12.49 -11.87 -10.13
C TRP A 16 -11.02 -12.21 -10.41
N GLN A 17 -10.13 -11.33 -9.94
CA GLN A 17 -8.69 -11.58 -9.92
C GLN A 17 -8.18 -11.49 -8.49
N LEU A 18 -7.49 -12.54 -8.02
CA LEU A 18 -6.81 -12.54 -6.73
C LEU A 18 -5.75 -11.44 -6.69
N HIS A 19 -5.78 -10.61 -5.65
CA HIS A 19 -4.78 -9.57 -5.44
C HIS A 19 -4.61 -9.25 -3.95
N ALA A 20 -3.47 -8.65 -3.59
CA ALA A 20 -3.14 -8.25 -2.23
C ALA A 20 -2.99 -6.73 -2.11
N HIS A 21 -3.40 -6.18 -0.96
CA HIS A 21 -3.28 -4.76 -0.64
C HIS A 21 -2.34 -4.53 0.55
N PHE A 22 -1.51 -3.48 0.43
CA PHE A 22 -0.63 -2.99 1.49
C PHE A 22 -0.90 -1.50 1.73
N TYR A 23 -1.26 -1.14 2.96
CA TYR A 23 -1.55 0.25 3.37
C TYR A 23 -0.61 0.70 4.52
N PRO A 24 0.68 0.93 4.25
CA PRO A 24 1.62 1.42 5.26
C PRO A 24 1.37 2.90 5.60
N PRO A 25 1.51 3.33 6.87
CA PRO A 25 1.16 4.70 7.27
C PRO A 25 2.31 5.72 7.13
N LEU A 26 3.58 5.29 7.02
CA LEU A 26 4.74 6.20 6.99
C LEU A 26 4.76 7.05 5.71
N LEU A 27 5.11 8.34 5.82
CA LEU A 27 5.04 9.28 4.69
C LEU A 27 6.34 10.04 4.43
N ARG A 28 6.95 10.66 5.45
CA ARG A 28 8.13 11.54 5.27
C ARG A 28 9.41 10.97 5.88
N SER A 29 9.30 10.16 6.94
CA SER A 29 10.43 9.54 7.62
C SER A 29 9.97 8.33 8.45
N ALA A 30 10.89 7.69 9.17
CA ALA A 30 10.58 6.64 10.14
C ALA A 30 9.68 7.13 11.31
N THR A 31 9.61 8.44 11.54
CA THR A 31 8.88 9.05 12.66
C THR A 31 7.69 9.92 12.22
N VAL A 32 7.48 10.10 10.92
CA VAL A 32 6.42 10.98 10.37
C VAL A 32 5.51 10.21 9.41
N ARG A 33 4.23 10.09 9.80
CA ARG A 33 3.18 9.30 9.12
C ARG A 33 2.05 10.15 8.53
N LYS A 34 1.31 9.58 7.57
CA LYS A 34 -0.01 10.08 7.13
C LYS A 34 -1.05 9.75 8.20
N PHE A 35 -1.95 10.70 8.44
CA PHE A 35 -3.15 10.53 9.24
C PHE A 35 -4.37 10.62 8.30
N MET A 36 -5.23 9.61 8.33
CA MET A 36 -6.51 9.59 7.61
C MET A 36 -7.60 10.00 8.60
N VAL A 37 -7.73 11.30 8.82
CA VAL A 37 -8.60 11.90 9.85
C VAL A 37 -9.26 13.17 9.30
N GLY A 38 -10.14 13.82 10.06
CA GLY A 38 -10.68 15.12 9.67
C GLY A 38 -11.46 15.06 8.36
N TYR A 39 -10.99 15.75 7.32
CA TYR A 39 -11.65 15.74 6.00
C TYR A 39 -11.72 14.32 5.44
N GLU A 40 -10.66 13.52 5.57
CA GLU A 40 -10.63 12.15 5.06
C GLU A 40 -11.63 11.19 5.76
N MET A 41 -12.21 11.57 6.91
CA MET A 41 -13.26 10.79 7.56
C MET A 41 -14.67 11.16 7.12
N LEU A 42 -14.88 12.38 6.61
CA LEU A 42 -16.20 12.94 6.33
C LEU A 42 -16.41 13.39 4.87
N GLY A 43 -15.34 13.41 4.07
CA GLY A 43 -15.34 13.79 2.67
C GLY A 43 -14.77 12.67 1.81
N GLU A 44 -13.49 12.79 1.44
CA GLU A 44 -12.82 11.85 0.54
C GLU A 44 -11.34 11.64 0.91
N ASN A 45 -10.74 10.61 0.32
CA ASN A 45 -9.33 10.29 0.52
C ASN A 45 -8.42 11.34 -0.13
N GLN A 46 -7.46 11.86 0.63
CA GLN A 46 -6.45 12.82 0.14
C GLN A 46 -5.03 12.28 0.32
N ARG A 47 -4.14 12.62 -0.62
CA ARG A 47 -2.71 12.23 -0.61
C ARG A 47 -1.78 13.42 -0.87
N ASP A 48 -0.63 13.41 -0.20
CA ASP A 48 0.42 14.43 -0.34
C ASP A 48 1.54 14.05 -1.33
N LEU A 49 1.52 12.82 -1.85
CA LEU A 49 2.53 12.23 -2.72
C LEU A 49 1.82 11.50 -3.87
N THR A 50 2.30 11.66 -5.11
CA THR A 50 1.72 10.93 -6.24
C THR A 50 2.15 9.46 -6.26
N ALA A 51 1.44 8.64 -7.04
CA ALA A 51 1.71 7.20 -7.08
C ALA A 51 3.01 6.93 -7.84
N GLU A 52 3.28 7.74 -8.86
CA GLU A 52 4.49 7.73 -9.68
C GLU A 52 5.71 8.03 -8.81
N GLN A 53 5.65 9.11 -8.02
CA GLN A 53 6.71 9.48 -7.09
C GLN A 53 6.95 8.41 -6.01
N ALA A 54 5.89 7.80 -5.48
CA ALA A 54 6.02 6.71 -4.50
C ALA A 54 6.71 5.48 -5.12
N ALA A 55 6.28 5.10 -6.33
CA ALA A 55 6.81 3.95 -7.04
C ALA A 55 8.28 4.15 -7.46
N ASP A 56 8.65 5.34 -7.91
CA ASP A 56 10.05 5.69 -8.23
C ASP A 56 10.95 5.56 -7.00
N ARG A 57 10.50 6.06 -5.84
CA ARG A 57 11.26 5.94 -4.58
C ARG A 57 11.45 4.49 -4.16
N LEU A 58 10.42 3.65 -4.31
CA LEU A 58 10.51 2.23 -3.95
C LEU A 58 11.47 1.48 -4.88
N ARG A 59 11.41 1.73 -6.19
CA ARG A 59 12.32 1.11 -7.18
C ARG A 59 13.79 1.50 -6.99
N ALA A 60 14.06 2.69 -6.45
CA ALA A 60 15.42 3.15 -6.19
C ALA A 60 16.10 2.44 -5.00
N LEU A 61 15.35 1.68 -4.19
CA LEU A 61 15.88 0.93 -3.07
C LEU A 61 16.40 -0.44 -3.51
N SER A 62 17.33 -1.00 -2.75
CA SER A 62 17.84 -2.35 -2.99
C SER A 62 16.82 -3.42 -2.60
N GLU A 63 16.84 -4.52 -3.32
CA GLU A 63 16.10 -5.73 -2.98
C GLU A 63 16.69 -6.47 -1.76
N VAL A 64 17.94 -6.19 -1.38
CA VAL A 64 18.59 -6.80 -0.22
C VAL A 64 18.28 -6.00 1.04
N HIS A 65 17.61 -6.66 2.00
CA HIS A 65 17.29 -6.08 3.30
C HIS A 65 18.56 -5.60 4.01
N TYR A 66 18.53 -4.39 4.58
CA TYR A 66 19.74 -3.71 5.05
C TYR A 66 20.55 -4.48 6.10
N LYS A 67 19.91 -5.33 6.91
CA LYS A 67 20.59 -6.19 7.91
C LYS A 67 21.38 -7.35 7.30
N GLU A 68 21.15 -7.69 6.04
CA GLU A 68 21.78 -8.83 5.35
C GLU A 68 23.01 -8.42 4.55
N ARG A 69 23.26 -7.11 4.39
CA ARG A 69 24.38 -6.58 3.59
C ARG A 69 25.75 -6.69 4.27
N THR A 70 25.79 -7.07 5.54
CA THR A 70 27.01 -7.11 6.37
C THR A 70 27.50 -8.53 6.66
N LYS A 71 27.21 -9.48 5.77
CA LYS A 71 27.91 -10.77 5.73
C LYS A 71 28.95 -10.79 4.61
#